data_AF-A0A967CWM3-F1
#
_entry.id   AF-A0A967CWM3-F1
#
_cell.length_a   1.000
_cell.length_b   1.000
_cell.length_c   1.000
_cell.angle_alpha   90.00
_cell.angle_beta   90.00
_cell.angle_gamma   90.00
#
_symmetry.space_group_name_H-M   'P 1'
#
loop_
_entity.id
_entity.type
_entity.pdbx_description
1 polymer ?
#
loop_
_entity_poly.entity_id
_entity_poly.type
_entity_poly.pdbx_seq_one_letter_code
_entity_poly.pdbx_strand_id
1 'polypeptide(L)'
;MQDGTFKLPAGSSDCHVHVYGPFDRFPPAQAGRFSPAQESPVEKLLAMWDAIGISRGVIAHALGAGEGNKVTLNALRRHPDRLRGVALVKADISDGELDELTDAGFKGVRINMLRQDGKPVSSEGMKLEDLLALAPRLAERKWHAQLWIETGDLEELAPTLEELPLTFVIDHMGRTMTDKGVDYAGFRGFCERLKTGRYWCKLSGADRNTRQGAPYADTAPFMKALVAANPDRLVWGSDWPHVGLFFDCVPDEKVRQKILVDNAEALYGF
;
A
#
# COMPACT_ATOMS: atom_id res chain seq x y z
N MET A 1 -7.39 -24.76 11.65
CA MET A 1 -8.48 -24.10 10.91
C MET A 1 -9.40 -25.18 10.38
N GLN A 2 -10.63 -25.26 10.89
CA GLN A 2 -11.64 -26.24 10.48
C GLN A 2 -12.51 -25.64 9.36
N ASP A 3 -12.48 -26.30 8.19
CA ASP A 3 -13.62 -26.62 7.32
C ASP A 3 -14.56 -25.50 6.82
N GLY A 4 -13.98 -24.38 6.37
CA GLY A 4 -14.71 -23.43 5.52
C GLY A 4 -13.80 -22.80 4.49
N THR A 5 -13.94 -23.17 3.21
CA THR A 5 -13.38 -22.38 2.11
C THR A 5 -14.03 -21.01 2.13
N PHE A 6 -13.38 -20.05 2.79
CA PHE A 6 -13.83 -18.67 2.83
C PHE A 6 -13.83 -18.12 1.40
N LYS A 7 -15.00 -17.89 0.83
CA LYS A 7 -15.13 -17.32 -0.52
C LYS A 7 -15.02 -15.80 -0.43
N LEU A 8 -14.03 -15.24 -1.11
CA LEU A 8 -13.89 -13.80 -1.23
C LEU A 8 -15.12 -13.20 -1.93
N PRO A 9 -15.61 -12.01 -1.50
CA PRO A 9 -16.63 -11.29 -2.24
C PRO A 9 -16.20 -11.00 -3.68
N ALA A 10 -17.15 -10.98 -4.61
CA ALA A 10 -16.87 -10.55 -5.98
C ALA A 10 -16.33 -9.12 -5.98
N GLY A 11 -15.30 -8.84 -6.78
CA GLY A 11 -14.64 -7.55 -6.79
C GLY A 11 -13.52 -7.39 -5.75
N SER A 12 -13.18 -8.45 -4.99
CA SER A 12 -12.10 -8.41 -4.00
C SER A 12 -10.79 -7.94 -4.63
N SER A 13 -10.10 -7.06 -3.90
CA SER A 13 -8.92 -6.34 -4.35
C SER A 13 -7.73 -6.56 -3.42
N ASP A 14 -6.57 -6.79 -4.02
CA ASP A 14 -5.29 -6.78 -3.30
C ASP A 14 -4.59 -5.43 -3.53
N CYS A 15 -4.66 -4.54 -2.54
CA CYS A 15 -4.21 -3.16 -2.69
C CYS A 15 -2.73 -2.93 -2.36
N HIS A 16 -1.92 -3.99 -2.15
CA HIS A 16 -0.47 -3.83 -1.99
C HIS A 16 0.31 -5.06 -2.47
N VAL A 17 0.80 -4.97 -3.70
CA VAL A 17 1.71 -5.97 -4.29
C VAL A 17 2.83 -5.30 -5.08
N HIS A 18 3.88 -6.08 -5.35
CA HIS A 18 5.00 -5.70 -6.21
C HIS A 18 5.12 -6.70 -7.36
N VAL A 19 5.54 -6.22 -8.52
CA VAL A 19 5.89 -7.06 -9.68
C VAL A 19 7.34 -6.82 -10.05
N TYR A 20 8.01 -7.87 -10.48
CA TYR A 20 9.42 -7.86 -10.86
C TYR A 20 9.61 -8.67 -12.13
N GLY A 21 10.15 -8.03 -13.17
CA GLY A 21 10.38 -8.70 -14.44
C GLY A 21 9.12 -8.87 -15.32
N PRO A 22 9.19 -9.74 -16.33
CA PRO A 22 10.27 -10.71 -16.58
C PRO A 22 11.60 -10.02 -16.90
N PHE A 23 12.73 -10.58 -16.45
CA PHE A 23 14.01 -9.87 -16.41
C PHE A 23 14.67 -9.68 -17.79
N ASP A 24 14.23 -10.42 -18.80
CA ASP A 24 14.62 -10.22 -20.19
C ASP A 24 14.08 -8.90 -20.79
N ARG A 25 12.95 -8.40 -20.28
CA ARG A 25 12.29 -7.16 -20.71
C ARG A 25 12.42 -6.04 -19.70
N PHE A 26 12.34 -6.38 -18.42
CA PHE A 26 12.40 -5.46 -17.29
C PHE A 26 13.44 -5.96 -16.28
N PRO A 27 14.74 -5.78 -16.58
CA PRO A 27 15.79 -6.17 -15.65
C PRO A 27 15.65 -5.37 -14.34
N PRO A 28 15.98 -5.98 -13.19
CA PRO A 28 15.90 -5.28 -11.91
C PRO A 28 16.87 -4.09 -11.89
N ALA A 29 16.60 -3.13 -11.01
CA ALA A 29 17.61 -2.12 -10.68
C ALA A 29 18.84 -2.83 -10.05
N GLN A 30 19.98 -2.12 -9.99
CA GLN A 30 21.24 -2.68 -9.43
C GLN A 30 21.01 -3.41 -8.09
N ALA A 31 21.86 -4.39 -7.80
CA ALA A 31 21.75 -5.20 -6.60
C ALA A 31 21.76 -4.35 -5.32
N GLY A 32 20.77 -4.54 -4.45
CA GLY A 32 20.59 -3.81 -3.21
C GLY A 32 19.53 -4.45 -2.30
N ARG A 33 19.22 -3.77 -1.18
CA ARG A 33 18.29 -4.27 -0.14
C ARG A 33 16.90 -4.62 -0.67
N PHE A 34 16.46 -3.96 -1.75
CA PHE A 34 15.13 -4.12 -2.34
C PHE A 34 15.14 -4.87 -3.68
N SER A 35 16.27 -5.47 -4.06
CA SER A 35 16.35 -6.24 -5.29
C SER A 35 15.61 -7.58 -5.14
N PRO A 36 14.81 -7.98 -6.15
CA PRO A 36 14.11 -9.25 -6.12
C PRO A 36 15.10 -10.42 -6.22
N ALA A 37 14.92 -11.45 -5.39
CA ALA A 37 15.69 -12.70 -5.49
C ALA A 37 15.34 -13.51 -6.75
N GLN A 38 14.12 -13.34 -7.26
CA GLN A 38 13.60 -14.00 -8.46
C GLN A 38 12.57 -13.12 -9.15
N GLU A 39 12.32 -13.36 -10.43
CA GLU A 39 11.25 -12.70 -11.16
C GLU A 39 9.86 -13.09 -10.62
N SER A 40 8.98 -12.08 -10.52
CA SER A 40 7.57 -12.21 -10.20
C SER A 40 6.77 -11.35 -11.17
N PRO A 41 6.65 -11.78 -12.44
CA PRO A 41 5.95 -11.03 -13.47
C PRO A 41 4.44 -10.98 -13.19
N VAL A 42 3.76 -10.00 -13.78
CA VAL A 42 2.33 -9.75 -13.56
C VAL A 42 1.47 -10.99 -13.87
N GLU A 43 1.84 -11.82 -14.83
CA GLU A 43 1.11 -13.02 -15.20
C GLU A 43 1.07 -14.06 -14.07
N LYS A 44 2.16 -14.21 -13.29
CA LYS A 44 2.18 -15.10 -12.12
C LYS A 44 1.26 -14.57 -11.01
N LEU A 45 1.27 -13.26 -10.79
CA LEU A 45 0.39 -12.59 -9.83
C LEU A 45 -1.09 -12.79 -10.20
N LEU A 46 -1.46 -12.53 -11.46
CA LEU A 46 -2.85 -12.67 -11.93
C LEU A 46 -3.33 -14.12 -11.84
N ALA A 47 -2.50 -15.09 -12.24
CA ALA A 47 -2.84 -16.51 -12.14
C ALA A 47 -3.09 -16.94 -10.68
N MET A 48 -2.28 -16.43 -9.75
CA MET A 48 -2.50 -16.65 -8.32
C MET A 48 -3.81 -16.03 -7.84
N TRP A 49 -4.07 -14.76 -8.19
CA TRP A 49 -5.32 -14.08 -7.84
C TRP A 49 -6.55 -14.79 -8.39
N ASP A 50 -6.51 -15.27 -9.63
CA ASP A 50 -7.58 -16.05 -10.25
C ASP A 50 -7.85 -17.34 -9.46
N ALA A 51 -6.80 -17.99 -8.95
CA ALA A 51 -6.92 -19.21 -8.15
C ALA A 51 -7.53 -18.98 -6.75
N ILE A 52 -7.36 -17.79 -6.16
CA ILE A 52 -7.84 -17.46 -4.81
C ILE A 52 -9.06 -16.53 -4.79
N GLY A 53 -9.58 -16.13 -5.95
CA GLY A 53 -10.79 -15.30 -6.09
C GLY A 53 -10.57 -13.79 -5.93
N ILE A 54 -9.35 -13.29 -6.14
CA ILE A 54 -9.06 -11.85 -6.21
C ILE A 54 -9.20 -11.40 -7.67
N SER A 55 -9.99 -10.36 -7.91
CA SER A 55 -10.26 -9.88 -9.28
C SER A 55 -9.40 -8.68 -9.67
N ARG A 56 -9.04 -7.84 -8.69
CA ARG A 56 -8.44 -6.51 -8.90
C ARG A 56 -7.25 -6.32 -7.97
N GLY A 57 -6.37 -5.37 -8.27
CA GLY A 57 -5.36 -4.99 -7.30
C GLY A 57 -4.45 -3.85 -7.72
N VAL A 58 -3.60 -3.45 -6.78
CA VAL A 58 -2.78 -2.24 -6.87
C VAL A 58 -1.32 -2.61 -6.78
N ILE A 59 -0.59 -2.34 -7.86
CA ILE A 59 0.86 -2.50 -7.90
C ILE A 59 1.48 -1.24 -7.31
N ALA A 60 2.03 -1.37 -6.11
CA ALA A 60 2.94 -0.36 -5.57
C ALA A 60 4.29 -0.56 -6.26
N HIS A 61 4.74 0.40 -7.06
CA HIS A 61 6.00 0.26 -7.77
C HIS A 61 7.16 0.12 -6.77
N ALA A 62 8.02 -0.87 -6.98
CA ALA A 62 9.12 -1.19 -6.06
C ALA A 62 10.43 -0.58 -6.56
N LEU A 63 11.24 -0.04 -5.65
CA LEU A 63 12.54 0.59 -5.97
C LEU A 63 13.47 -0.31 -6.80
N GLY A 64 13.44 -1.63 -6.53
CA GLY A 64 14.25 -2.62 -7.24
C GLY A 64 13.67 -3.12 -8.57
N ALA A 65 12.51 -2.64 -9.01
CA ALA A 65 11.75 -3.22 -10.12
C ALA A 65 12.20 -2.78 -11.53
N GLY A 66 13.34 -2.09 -11.62
CA GLY A 66 13.96 -1.71 -12.89
C GLY A 66 13.94 -0.21 -13.13
N GLU A 67 14.04 0.18 -14.40
CA GLU A 67 14.15 1.58 -14.81
C GLU A 67 12.79 2.30 -14.75
N GLY A 68 12.64 3.18 -13.75
CA GLY A 68 11.41 3.95 -13.54
C GLY A 68 10.19 3.03 -13.43
N ASN A 69 9.01 3.56 -13.73
CA ASN A 69 7.75 2.82 -13.58
C ASN A 69 7.48 1.79 -14.71
N LYS A 70 8.44 1.47 -15.59
CA LYS A 70 8.21 0.76 -16.87
C LYS A 70 7.50 -0.58 -16.73
N VAL A 71 7.92 -1.43 -15.78
CA VAL A 71 7.27 -2.74 -15.57
C VAL A 71 5.83 -2.60 -15.10
N THR A 72 5.57 -1.66 -14.18
CA THR A 72 4.22 -1.39 -13.68
C THR A 72 3.36 -0.77 -14.78
N LEU A 73 3.87 0.24 -15.50
CA LEU A 73 3.20 0.86 -16.63
C LEU A 73 2.80 -0.15 -17.70
N ASN A 74 3.68 -1.10 -18.01
CA ASN A 74 3.35 -2.19 -18.94
C ASN A 74 2.24 -3.10 -18.41
N ALA A 75 2.29 -3.46 -17.13
CA ALA A 75 1.26 -4.28 -16.50
C ALA A 75 -0.11 -3.59 -16.52
N LEU A 76 -0.19 -2.29 -16.16
CA LEU A 76 -1.45 -1.56 -16.14
C LEU A 76 -2.07 -1.44 -17.54
N ARG A 77 -1.26 -1.10 -18.55
CA ARG A 77 -1.72 -1.00 -19.95
C ARG A 77 -2.28 -2.33 -20.50
N ARG A 78 -1.75 -3.46 -20.04
CA ARG A 78 -2.20 -4.79 -20.47
C ARG A 78 -3.45 -5.28 -19.73
N HIS A 79 -3.69 -4.77 -18.52
CA HIS A 79 -4.79 -5.21 -17.67
C HIS A 79 -5.52 -4.01 -17.03
N PRO A 80 -6.03 -3.05 -17.82
CA PRO A 80 -6.58 -1.79 -17.31
C PRO A 80 -7.84 -1.99 -16.46
N ASP A 81 -8.60 -3.07 -16.67
CA ASP A 81 -9.81 -3.36 -15.89
C ASP A 81 -9.49 -4.04 -14.54
N ARG A 82 -8.25 -4.53 -14.35
CA ARG A 82 -7.85 -5.29 -13.15
C ARG A 82 -6.84 -4.56 -12.29
N LEU A 83 -6.03 -3.68 -12.87
CA LEU A 83 -4.86 -3.13 -12.19
C LEU A 83 -4.91 -1.61 -12.06
N ARG A 84 -4.41 -1.13 -10.92
CA ARG A 84 -4.05 0.26 -10.68
C ARG A 84 -2.62 0.32 -10.16
N GLY A 85 -2.00 1.49 -10.25
CA GLY A 85 -0.59 1.66 -9.86
C GLY A 85 -0.38 2.77 -8.84
N VAL A 86 0.69 2.63 -8.06
CA VAL A 86 1.29 3.72 -7.28
C VAL A 86 2.73 3.87 -7.73
N ALA A 87 3.07 5.07 -8.20
CA ALA A 87 4.32 5.36 -8.90
C ALA A 87 5.45 5.75 -7.94
N LEU A 88 6.68 5.59 -8.42
CA LEU A 88 7.85 6.31 -7.90
C LEU A 88 8.25 7.34 -8.97
N VAL A 89 8.28 8.61 -8.60
CA VAL A 89 8.62 9.71 -9.52
C VAL A 89 9.66 10.63 -8.88
N LYS A 90 10.29 11.46 -9.70
CA LYS A 90 11.21 12.52 -9.27
C LYS A 90 10.51 13.88 -9.36
N ALA A 91 10.98 14.87 -8.62
CA ALA A 91 10.41 16.23 -8.65
C ALA A 91 10.43 16.90 -10.04
N ASP A 92 11.36 16.51 -10.91
CA ASP A 92 11.52 17.05 -12.27
C ASP A 92 10.63 16.38 -13.33
N ILE A 93 9.77 15.43 -12.94
CA ILE A 93 8.81 14.80 -13.85
C ILE A 93 7.92 15.85 -14.53
N SER A 94 7.70 15.72 -15.84
CA SER A 94 6.86 16.64 -16.61
C SER A 94 5.36 16.36 -16.42
N ASP A 95 4.51 17.35 -16.72
CA ASP A 95 3.05 17.14 -16.67
C ASP A 95 2.58 16.10 -17.68
N GLY A 96 3.19 16.07 -18.87
CA GLY A 96 2.88 15.06 -19.88
C GLY A 96 3.20 13.63 -19.42
N GLU A 97 4.29 13.42 -18.68
CA GLU A 97 4.60 12.12 -18.09
C GLU A 97 3.63 11.77 -16.94
N LEU A 98 3.22 12.74 -16.12
CA LEU A 98 2.21 12.50 -15.08
C LEU A 98 0.84 12.15 -15.70
N ASP A 99 0.48 12.77 -16.81
CA ASP A 99 -0.74 12.47 -17.57
C ASP A 99 -0.67 11.07 -18.19
N GLU A 100 0.46 10.70 -18.79
CA GLU A 100 0.68 9.34 -19.31
C GLU A 100 0.51 8.27 -18.21
N LEU A 101 1.05 8.51 -17.02
CA LEU A 101 0.87 7.62 -15.89
C LEU A 101 -0.59 7.60 -15.41
N THR A 102 -1.27 8.75 -15.40
CA THR A 102 -2.68 8.84 -15.01
C THR A 102 -3.58 8.04 -15.95
N ASP A 103 -3.39 8.21 -17.27
CA ASP A 103 -4.13 7.50 -18.31
C ASP A 103 -3.88 6.00 -18.27
N ALA A 104 -2.67 5.57 -17.89
CA ALA A 104 -2.36 4.17 -17.69
C ALA A 104 -3.00 3.56 -16.42
N GLY A 105 -3.55 4.37 -15.51
CA GLY A 105 -4.21 3.89 -14.30
C GLY A 105 -3.38 4.00 -13.01
N PHE A 106 -2.31 4.81 -12.99
CA PHE A 106 -1.70 5.22 -11.73
C PHE A 106 -2.63 6.15 -10.96
N LYS A 107 -2.63 6.03 -9.63
CA LYS A 107 -3.53 6.74 -8.72
C LYS A 107 -2.82 7.44 -7.58
N GLY A 108 -1.49 7.36 -7.53
CA GLY A 108 -0.73 7.92 -6.43
C GLY A 108 0.77 7.78 -6.63
N VAL A 109 1.51 8.41 -5.72
CA VAL A 109 2.96 8.25 -5.56
C VAL A 109 3.27 7.58 -4.23
N ARG A 110 4.40 6.85 -4.14
CA ARG A 110 4.85 6.22 -2.90
C ARG A 110 6.13 6.84 -2.38
N ILE A 111 6.17 7.08 -1.07
CA ILE A 111 7.33 7.62 -0.36
C ILE A 111 7.69 6.66 0.76
N ASN A 112 8.98 6.35 0.87
CA ASN A 112 9.53 5.57 1.97
C ASN A 112 10.17 6.50 2.98
N MET A 113 9.57 6.60 4.16
CA MET A 113 10.05 7.42 5.28
C MET A 113 10.40 6.58 6.50
N LEU A 114 10.39 5.24 6.36
CA LEU A 114 10.60 4.35 7.49
C LEU A 114 12.01 4.52 8.04
N ARG A 115 12.09 4.66 9.36
CA ARG A 115 13.33 4.65 10.12
C ARG A 115 13.48 3.36 10.91
N GLN A 116 14.72 2.89 11.03
CA GLN A 116 15.12 1.79 11.90
C GLN A 116 16.33 2.28 12.70
N ASP A 117 16.24 2.21 14.03
CA ASP A 117 17.27 2.71 14.95
C ASP A 117 17.65 4.18 14.67
N GLY A 118 16.64 5.02 14.40
CA GLY A 118 16.77 6.44 14.10
C GLY A 118 17.26 6.77 12.68
N LYS A 119 17.62 5.77 11.88
CA LYS A 119 18.18 5.95 10.52
C LYS A 119 17.18 5.57 9.44
N PRO A 120 17.11 6.30 8.31
CA PRO A 120 16.30 5.88 7.17
C PRO A 120 16.67 4.47 6.70
N VAL A 121 15.66 3.62 6.42
CA VAL A 121 15.89 2.26 5.91
C VAL A 121 16.32 2.24 4.44
N SER A 122 16.08 3.34 3.73
CA SER A 122 16.45 3.61 2.34
C SER A 122 16.76 5.10 2.19
N SER A 123 17.77 5.43 1.39
CA SER A 123 18.00 6.78 0.86
C SER A 123 17.52 6.95 -0.59
N GLU A 124 17.00 5.86 -1.18
CA GLU A 124 16.50 5.80 -2.54
C GLU A 124 14.99 5.96 -2.61
N GLY A 125 14.51 6.47 -3.74
CA GLY A 125 13.09 6.71 -4.00
C GLY A 125 12.69 8.17 -3.91
N MET A 126 11.38 8.38 -3.97
CA MET A 126 10.78 9.69 -3.78
C MET A 126 10.94 10.13 -2.32
N LYS A 127 11.34 11.39 -2.13
CA LYS A 127 11.54 12.01 -0.81
C LYS A 127 10.35 12.88 -0.41
N LEU A 128 10.33 13.34 0.83
CA LEU A 128 9.30 14.27 1.31
C LEU A 128 9.33 15.57 0.50
N GLU A 129 10.51 16.09 0.18
CA GLU A 129 10.66 17.34 -0.57
C GLU A 129 10.06 17.22 -1.99
N ASP A 130 10.21 16.05 -2.62
CA ASP A 130 9.58 15.76 -3.91
C ASP A 130 8.05 15.77 -3.79
N LEU A 131 7.50 15.23 -2.69
CA LEU A 131 6.05 15.26 -2.44
C LEU A 131 5.54 16.68 -2.28
N LEU A 132 6.22 17.48 -1.46
CA LEU A 132 5.84 18.87 -1.20
C LEU A 132 5.82 19.68 -2.51
N ALA A 133 6.83 19.48 -3.36
CA ALA A 133 6.92 20.14 -4.66
C ALA A 133 5.84 19.68 -5.65
N LEU A 134 5.50 18.38 -5.64
CA LEU A 134 4.55 17.80 -6.59
C LEU A 134 3.09 17.86 -6.14
N ALA A 135 2.81 18.12 -4.86
CA ALA A 135 1.47 17.98 -4.28
C ALA A 135 0.34 18.71 -5.06
N PRO A 136 0.49 19.96 -5.53
CA PRO A 136 -0.55 20.62 -6.32
C PRO A 136 -0.85 19.88 -7.63
N ARG A 137 0.21 19.45 -8.35
CA ARG A 137 0.12 18.74 -9.64
C ARG A 137 -0.50 17.35 -9.47
N LEU A 138 -0.21 16.68 -8.36
CA LEU A 138 -0.82 15.40 -8.00
C LEU A 138 -2.30 15.54 -7.65
N ALA A 139 -2.68 16.62 -6.96
CA ALA A 139 -4.07 16.89 -6.59
C ALA A 139 -4.97 17.14 -7.80
N GLU A 140 -4.49 17.85 -8.82
CA GLU A 140 -5.21 18.05 -10.10
C GLU A 140 -5.61 16.73 -10.77
N ARG A 141 -4.79 15.68 -10.58
CA ARG A 141 -5.02 14.33 -11.12
C ARG A 141 -5.76 13.42 -10.13
N LYS A 142 -6.15 13.94 -8.96
CA LYS A 142 -6.76 13.19 -7.85
C LYS A 142 -5.88 12.05 -7.35
N TRP A 143 -4.56 12.22 -7.43
CA TRP A 143 -3.62 11.23 -6.90
C TRP A 143 -3.50 11.32 -5.38
N HIS A 144 -3.28 10.19 -4.72
CA HIS A 144 -2.94 10.13 -3.29
C HIS A 144 -1.43 10.02 -3.05
N ALA A 145 -1.01 10.34 -1.83
CA ALA A 145 0.33 10.05 -1.35
C ALA A 145 0.32 8.80 -0.47
N GLN A 146 0.97 7.74 -0.93
CA GLN A 146 1.17 6.51 -0.15
C GLN A 146 2.45 6.60 0.66
N LEU A 147 2.35 6.48 1.98
CA LEU A 147 3.47 6.66 2.91
C LEU A 147 3.81 5.34 3.60
N TRP A 148 5.05 4.89 3.44
CA TRP A 148 5.62 3.88 4.32
C TRP A 148 6.37 4.57 5.46
N ILE A 149 5.67 4.76 6.57
CA ILE A 149 6.09 5.56 7.73
C ILE A 149 5.61 4.90 9.03
N GLU A 150 6.35 5.08 10.13
CA GLU A 150 5.93 4.64 11.44
C GLU A 150 4.95 5.65 12.08
N THR A 151 3.96 5.19 12.84
CA THR A 151 2.94 6.07 13.42
C THR A 151 3.44 7.22 14.31
N GLY A 152 4.57 7.07 15.01
CA GLY A 152 5.20 8.15 15.76
C GLY A 152 5.79 9.21 14.84
N ASP A 153 6.54 8.81 13.83
CA ASP A 153 7.07 9.74 12.81
C ASP A 153 5.93 10.43 12.04
N LEU A 154 4.81 9.73 11.81
CA LEU A 154 3.62 10.30 11.19
C LEU A 154 2.98 11.40 12.07
N GLU A 155 2.95 11.22 13.40
CA GLU A 155 2.43 12.23 14.32
C GLU A 155 3.21 13.55 14.21
N GLU A 156 4.53 13.47 14.15
CA GLU A 156 5.41 14.63 14.00
C GLU A 156 5.23 15.32 12.64
N LEU A 157 5.05 14.53 11.57
CA LEU A 157 4.95 15.03 10.20
C LEU A 157 3.55 15.51 9.81
N ALA A 158 2.51 15.07 10.54
CA ALA A 158 1.11 15.33 10.20
C ALA A 158 0.78 16.81 9.98
N PRO A 159 1.25 17.79 10.78
CA PRO A 159 0.97 19.20 10.52
C PRO A 159 1.38 19.64 9.11
N THR A 160 2.55 19.19 8.63
CA THR A 160 3.02 19.49 7.26
C THR A 160 2.20 18.78 6.20
N LEU A 161 1.82 17.50 6.41
CA LEU A 161 0.98 16.77 5.46
C LEU A 161 -0.41 17.39 5.35
N GLU A 162 -0.95 17.86 6.47
CA GLU A 162 -2.30 18.41 6.55
C GLU A 162 -2.45 19.74 5.80
N GLU A 163 -1.36 20.41 5.44
CA GLU A 163 -1.34 21.56 4.55
C GLU A 163 -1.49 21.20 3.06
N LEU A 164 -1.20 19.96 2.65
CA LEU A 164 -1.16 19.55 1.23
C LEU A 164 -2.55 19.17 0.70
N PRO A 165 -2.94 19.47 -0.54
CA PRO A 165 -4.27 19.13 -1.08
C PRO A 165 -4.44 17.63 -1.45
N LEU A 166 -3.94 16.71 -0.62
CA LEU A 166 -3.86 15.28 -0.90
C LEU A 166 -4.59 14.42 0.14
N THR A 167 -4.95 13.22 -0.32
CA THR A 167 -5.31 12.07 0.52
C THR A 167 -4.05 11.26 0.83
N PHE A 168 -3.96 10.71 2.04
CA PHE A 168 -2.80 9.93 2.50
C PHE A 168 -3.16 8.47 2.70
N VAL A 169 -2.34 7.55 2.17
CA VAL A 169 -2.51 6.10 2.33
C VAL A 169 -1.33 5.56 3.12
N ILE A 170 -1.55 5.14 4.36
CA ILE A 170 -0.48 4.65 5.24
C ILE A 170 -0.31 3.14 5.05
N ASP A 171 0.91 2.74 4.69
CA ASP A 171 1.26 1.34 4.45
C ASP A 171 1.34 0.53 5.75
N HIS A 172 1.01 -0.76 5.64
CA HIS A 172 1.32 -1.81 6.62
C HIS A 172 0.93 -1.49 8.07
N MET A 173 -0.33 -1.09 8.29
CA MET A 173 -0.84 -0.75 9.62
C MET A 173 -0.03 0.34 10.35
N GLY A 174 0.64 1.23 9.59
CA GLY A 174 1.43 2.33 10.15
C GLY A 174 2.77 1.92 10.74
N ARG A 175 3.28 0.72 10.40
CA ARG A 175 4.57 0.20 10.88
C ARG A 175 4.80 0.30 12.40
N THR A 176 3.72 0.30 13.19
CA THR A 176 3.83 0.27 14.64
C THR A 176 4.28 -1.12 15.08
N MET A 177 5.42 -1.22 15.76
CA MET A 177 5.87 -2.49 16.35
C MET A 177 4.94 -2.89 17.51
N THR A 178 4.63 -4.18 17.62
CA THR A 178 3.63 -4.67 18.59
C THR A 178 4.02 -4.48 20.06
N ASP A 179 5.33 -4.36 20.36
CA ASP A 179 5.86 -4.06 21.69
C ASP A 179 5.52 -2.64 22.20
N LYS A 180 5.17 -1.71 21.30
CA LYS A 180 4.69 -0.37 21.69
C LYS A 180 3.28 -0.40 22.29
N GLY A 181 2.49 -1.44 21.98
CA GLY A 181 1.08 -1.55 22.40
C GLY A 181 0.13 -0.62 21.65
N VAL A 182 -1.18 -0.94 21.70
CA VAL A 182 -2.23 -0.15 21.03
C VAL A 182 -2.48 1.21 21.68
N ASP A 183 -2.04 1.39 22.93
CA ASP A 183 -2.13 2.68 23.63
C ASP A 183 -0.98 3.64 23.31
N TYR A 184 -0.02 3.21 22.50
CA TYR A 184 1.07 4.05 22.02
C TYR A 184 0.54 5.34 21.38
N ALA A 185 1.05 6.48 21.82
CA ALA A 185 0.54 7.80 21.45
C ALA A 185 0.46 7.99 19.92
N GLY A 186 1.52 7.61 19.18
CA GLY A 186 1.52 7.70 17.71
C GLY A 186 0.45 6.84 17.05
N PHE A 187 0.23 5.61 17.54
CA PHE A 187 -0.79 4.72 16.99
C PHE A 187 -2.21 5.23 17.27
N ARG A 188 -2.47 5.74 18.48
CA ARG A 188 -3.76 6.39 18.79
C ARG A 188 -3.98 7.62 17.94
N GLY A 189 -2.95 8.46 17.77
CA GLY A 189 -3.00 9.64 16.90
C GLY A 189 -3.30 9.27 15.45
N PHE A 190 -2.75 8.17 14.95
CA PHE A 190 -3.11 7.63 13.63
C PHE A 190 -4.58 7.16 13.57
N CYS A 191 -5.07 6.47 14.61
CA CYS A 191 -6.49 6.09 14.67
C CYS A 191 -7.43 7.30 14.67
N GLU A 192 -7.10 8.39 15.37
CA GLU A 192 -7.87 9.64 15.31
C GLU A 192 -7.83 10.26 13.90
N ARG A 193 -6.67 10.23 13.24
CA ARG A 193 -6.55 10.72 11.86
C ARG A 193 -7.36 9.93 10.84
N LEU A 194 -7.51 8.61 11.03
CA LEU A 194 -8.40 7.81 10.17
C LEU A 194 -9.86 8.29 10.23
N LYS A 195 -10.32 8.78 11.38
CA LYS A 195 -11.69 9.31 11.54
C LYS A 195 -11.95 10.58 10.75
N THR A 196 -10.89 11.34 10.40
CA THR A 196 -11.01 12.55 9.57
C THR A 196 -11.44 12.25 8.13
N GLY A 197 -11.27 11.01 7.68
CA GLY A 197 -11.57 10.60 6.31
C GLY A 197 -10.50 10.99 5.27
N ARG A 198 -9.43 11.70 5.67
CA ARG A 198 -8.32 12.07 4.78
C ARG A 198 -7.17 11.07 4.76
N TYR A 199 -7.06 10.28 5.82
CA TYR A 199 -6.09 9.19 5.95
C TYR A 199 -6.76 7.84 5.68
N TRP A 200 -6.05 6.97 4.99
CA TRP A 200 -6.37 5.59 4.72
C TRP A 200 -5.29 4.69 5.30
N CYS A 201 -5.62 3.43 5.57
CA CYS A 201 -4.66 2.42 5.99
C CYS A 201 -4.73 1.17 5.13
N LYS A 202 -3.56 0.61 4.80
CA LYS A 202 -3.46 -0.74 4.25
C LYS A 202 -3.31 -1.77 5.37
N LEU A 203 -4.31 -2.63 5.53
CA LEU A 203 -4.25 -3.81 6.39
C LEU A 203 -3.39 -4.88 5.71
N SER A 204 -2.07 -4.79 5.93
CA SER A 204 -1.03 -5.61 5.28
C SER A 204 0.24 -5.62 6.14
N GLY A 205 1.24 -6.45 5.79
CA GLY A 205 2.58 -6.38 6.39
C GLY A 205 2.65 -6.71 7.89
N ALA A 206 1.84 -7.66 8.37
CA ALA A 206 1.82 -8.07 9.78
C ALA A 206 3.19 -8.64 10.24
N ASP A 207 3.88 -9.36 9.35
CA ASP A 207 5.26 -9.84 9.50
C ASP A 207 6.27 -8.72 9.79
N ARG A 208 5.97 -7.48 9.35
CA ARG A 208 6.83 -6.31 9.56
C ARG A 208 6.62 -5.67 10.93
N ASN A 209 5.50 -5.94 11.58
CA ASN A 209 5.06 -5.28 12.82
C ASN A 209 5.18 -6.19 14.04
N THR A 210 5.17 -7.50 13.84
CA THR A 210 5.22 -8.51 14.89
C THR A 210 6.53 -8.52 15.68
N ARG A 211 6.44 -8.99 16.92
CA ARG A 211 7.56 -9.46 17.77
C ARG A 211 7.51 -10.97 18.00
N GLN A 212 6.39 -11.62 17.68
CA GLN A 212 6.18 -13.05 17.88
C GLN A 212 6.45 -13.89 16.61
N GLY A 213 6.51 -13.27 15.43
CA GLY A 213 6.60 -14.00 14.16
C GLY A 213 5.27 -14.66 13.78
N ALA A 214 5.28 -15.53 12.77
CA ALA A 214 4.06 -16.20 12.29
C ALA A 214 3.39 -17.02 13.41
N PRO A 215 2.05 -16.99 13.56
CA PRO A 215 1.04 -16.44 12.65
C PRO A 215 0.69 -14.95 12.89
N TYR A 216 1.59 -14.17 13.51
CA TYR A 216 1.48 -12.72 13.71
C TYR A 216 0.32 -12.29 14.62
N ALA A 217 -0.09 -13.17 15.54
CA ALA A 217 -1.26 -12.97 16.40
C ALA A 217 -1.18 -11.70 17.26
N ASP A 218 0.04 -11.26 17.61
CA ASP A 218 0.29 -10.02 18.35
C ASP A 218 -0.04 -8.74 17.57
N THR A 219 -0.23 -8.82 16.25
CA THR A 219 -0.69 -7.68 15.44
C THR A 219 -2.22 -7.57 15.39
N ALA A 220 -2.95 -8.60 15.81
CA ALA A 220 -4.42 -8.62 15.78
C ALA A 220 -5.08 -7.45 16.55
N PRO A 221 -4.61 -7.07 17.75
CA PRO A 221 -5.18 -5.92 18.48
C PRO A 221 -5.09 -4.61 17.69
N PHE A 222 -3.99 -4.39 16.96
CA PHE A 222 -3.79 -3.20 16.13
C PHE A 222 -4.76 -3.18 14.95
N MET A 223 -4.88 -4.30 14.23
CA MET A 223 -5.84 -4.41 13.11
C MET A 223 -7.27 -4.15 13.58
N LYS A 224 -7.68 -4.75 14.71
CA LYS A 224 -9.01 -4.52 15.30
C LYS A 224 -9.23 -3.07 15.70
N ALA A 225 -8.22 -2.40 16.26
CA ALA A 225 -8.29 -0.98 16.60
C ALA A 225 -8.45 -0.09 15.35
N LEU A 226 -7.74 -0.39 14.25
CA LEU A 226 -7.89 0.32 12.98
C LEU A 226 -9.29 0.14 12.38
N VAL A 227 -9.80 -1.10 12.41
CA VAL A 227 -11.18 -1.43 11.96
C VAL A 227 -12.23 -0.71 12.79
N ALA A 228 -12.05 -0.64 14.11
CA ALA A 228 -12.93 0.11 15.00
C ALA A 228 -12.83 1.63 14.78
N ALA A 229 -11.64 2.15 14.42
CA ALA A 229 -11.42 3.57 14.22
C ALA A 229 -12.18 4.09 12.99
N ASN A 230 -12.02 3.44 11.82
CA ASN A 230 -12.79 3.81 10.62
C ASN A 230 -12.73 2.70 9.55
N PRO A 231 -13.74 1.82 9.43
CA PRO A 231 -13.73 0.76 8.43
C PRO A 231 -13.88 1.27 6.99
N ASP A 232 -14.34 2.50 6.77
CA ASP A 232 -14.51 3.12 5.45
C ASP A 232 -13.20 3.73 4.90
N ARG A 233 -12.11 3.59 5.65
CA ARG A 233 -10.77 4.10 5.29
C ARG A 233 -9.69 3.02 5.32
N LEU A 234 -10.10 1.77 5.17
CA LEU A 234 -9.19 0.62 5.18
C LEU A 234 -9.27 -0.13 3.86
N VAL A 235 -8.11 -0.48 3.31
CA VAL A 235 -8.00 -1.44 2.22
C VAL A 235 -7.13 -2.61 2.65
N TRP A 236 -7.41 -3.78 2.12
CA TRP A 236 -6.57 -4.94 2.38
C TRP A 236 -5.45 -5.06 1.33
N GLY A 237 -4.28 -5.55 1.74
CA GLY A 237 -3.23 -5.94 0.82
C GLY A 237 -2.58 -7.21 1.34
N SER A 238 -2.32 -8.17 0.44
CA SER A 238 -1.69 -9.42 0.84
C SER A 238 -0.28 -9.20 1.38
N ASP A 239 0.42 -8.19 0.84
CA ASP A 239 1.88 -8.06 0.91
C ASP A 239 2.51 -9.46 0.79
N TRP A 240 2.04 -10.20 -0.22
CA TRP A 240 2.12 -11.66 -0.35
C TRP A 240 3.42 -12.25 0.25
N PRO A 241 3.33 -13.35 1.04
CA PRO A 241 2.23 -14.33 1.15
C PRO A 241 1.33 -14.28 2.42
N HIS A 242 1.06 -13.13 3.05
CA HIS A 242 0.61 -13.10 4.47
C HIS A 242 -0.91 -12.98 4.76
N VAL A 243 -1.75 -13.86 4.21
CA VAL A 243 -3.23 -13.67 4.08
C VAL A 243 -4.11 -13.98 5.32
N GLY A 244 -3.72 -14.90 6.21
CA GLY A 244 -4.66 -15.53 7.16
C GLY A 244 -5.26 -14.65 8.26
N LEU A 245 -4.50 -13.71 8.81
CA LEU A 245 -4.86 -12.92 10.00
C LEU A 245 -6.11 -12.04 9.81
N PHE A 246 -6.38 -11.58 8.58
CA PHE A 246 -7.41 -10.60 8.29
C PHE A 246 -8.82 -11.10 8.68
N PHE A 247 -9.14 -12.36 8.38
CA PHE A 247 -10.48 -12.91 8.61
C PHE A 247 -10.81 -13.08 10.09
N ASP A 248 -9.81 -13.36 10.92
CA ASP A 248 -9.96 -13.45 12.38
C ASP A 248 -10.20 -12.07 13.02
N CYS A 249 -9.60 -11.02 12.43
CA CYS A 249 -9.74 -9.64 12.90
C CYS A 249 -11.02 -8.96 12.39
N VAL A 250 -11.55 -9.38 11.24
CA VAL A 250 -12.72 -8.78 10.59
C VAL A 250 -13.78 -9.85 10.35
N PRO A 251 -14.49 -10.32 11.40
CA PRO A 251 -15.46 -11.39 11.29
C PRO A 251 -16.78 -10.97 10.61
N ASP A 252 -17.09 -9.66 10.58
CA ASP A 252 -18.29 -9.11 9.95
C ASP A 252 -18.16 -9.05 8.42
N GLU A 253 -19.07 -9.72 7.70
CA GLU A 253 -19.11 -9.76 6.24
C GLU A 253 -19.26 -8.40 5.57
N LYS A 254 -20.07 -7.50 6.15
CA LYS A 254 -20.27 -6.15 5.59
C LYS A 254 -19.02 -5.30 5.73
N VAL A 255 -18.30 -5.46 6.84
CA VAL A 255 -17.00 -4.78 7.02
C VAL A 255 -15.97 -5.36 6.04
N ARG A 256 -15.95 -6.68 5.82
CA ARG A 256 -15.08 -7.29 4.80
C ARG A 256 -15.41 -6.81 3.39
N GLN A 257 -16.69 -6.71 3.03
CA GLN A 257 -17.14 -6.17 1.75
C GLN A 257 -16.56 -4.77 1.51
N LYS A 258 -16.67 -3.88 2.50
CA LYS A 258 -16.06 -2.55 2.42
C LYS A 258 -14.56 -2.63 2.16
N ILE A 259 -13.82 -3.35 3.01
CA ILE A 259 -12.35 -3.34 2.98
C ILE A 259 -11.78 -4.03 1.73
N LEU A 260 -12.41 -5.12 1.28
CA LEU A 260 -11.95 -5.91 0.13
C LEU A 260 -12.43 -5.34 -1.21
N VAL A 261 -13.55 -4.60 -1.24
CA VAL A 261 -14.21 -4.20 -2.49
C VAL A 261 -14.48 -2.70 -2.53
N ASP A 262 -15.43 -2.21 -1.73
CA ASP A 262 -16.02 -0.88 -1.90
C ASP A 262 -14.99 0.24 -1.67
N ASN A 263 -14.13 0.06 -0.68
CA ASN A 263 -13.08 1.01 -0.31
C ASN A 263 -11.98 1.07 -1.38
N ALA A 264 -11.63 -0.07 -1.98
CA ALA A 264 -10.66 -0.12 -3.06
C ALA A 264 -11.20 0.59 -4.31
N GLU A 265 -12.49 0.44 -4.60
CA GLU A 265 -13.17 1.14 -5.68
C GLU A 265 -13.20 2.65 -5.45
N ALA A 266 -13.55 3.08 -4.24
CA ALA A 266 -13.54 4.50 -3.87
C ALA A 266 -12.14 5.14 -3.93
N LEU A 267 -11.11 4.43 -3.46
CA LEU A 267 -9.74 4.96 -3.37
C LEU A 267 -9.00 4.92 -4.72
N TYR A 268 -9.19 3.87 -5.51
CA TYR A 268 -8.42 3.62 -6.73
C TYR A 268 -9.23 3.76 -8.03
N GLY A 269 -10.55 3.94 -7.96
CA GLY A 269 -11.42 4.11 -9.12
C GLY A 269 -11.33 2.92 -10.07
N PHE A 270 -11.56 1.72 -9.54
CA PHE A 270 -11.63 0.49 -10.32
C PHE A 270 -12.84 0.47 -11.25
#